data_AF-A0A402B9J5-F1
#
_entry.id   AF-A0A402B9J5-F1
#
_cell.length_a   1.000
_cell.length_b   1.000
_cell.length_c   1.000
_cell.angle_alpha   90.00
_cell.angle_beta   90.00
_cell.angle_gamma   90.00
#
_symmetry.space_group_name_H-M   'P 1'
#
loop_
_entity.id
_entity.type
_entity.pdbx_description
1 polymer ?
#
loop_
_entity_poly.entity_id
_entity_poly.type
_entity_poly.pdbx_seq_one_letter_code
_entity_poly.pdbx_strand_id
1 'polypeptide(L)'
;MAVIPSDQHITYQLQFRKCGKPSCSTCRTGQGHGPYWYAYWRQGSRLRSGYIGKVRPAGCKQTAAEKKRKASTAKTKEHTATTAIPALP
;
A
#
# COMPACT_ATOMS: atom_id res chain seq x y z
N MET A 1 -12.86 2.28 -17.77
CA MET A 1 -13.06 2.46 -16.32
C MET A 1 -13.54 1.13 -15.75
N ALA A 2 -13.03 0.69 -14.60
CA ALA A 2 -13.44 -0.61 -14.05
C ALA A 2 -14.88 -0.52 -13.52
N VAL A 3 -15.74 -1.46 -13.92
CA VAL A 3 -17.11 -1.56 -13.38
C VAL A 3 -17.01 -2.21 -12.00
N ILE A 4 -17.38 -1.44 -10.97
CA ILE A 4 -17.31 -1.87 -9.57
C ILE A 4 -18.67 -2.53 -9.23
N PRO A 5 -18.71 -3.82 -8.86
CA PRO A 5 -19.96 -4.53 -8.61
C PRO A 5 -20.55 -4.17 -7.25
N SER A 6 -21.81 -3.70 -7.20
CA SER A 6 -22.47 -3.30 -5.94
C SER A 6 -22.94 -4.47 -5.07
N ASP A 7 -23.04 -5.68 -5.62
CA ASP A 7 -23.51 -6.88 -4.93
C ASP A 7 -22.41 -7.63 -4.16
N GLN A 8 -21.14 -7.24 -4.33
CA GLN A 8 -20.00 -7.94 -3.73
C GLN A 8 -19.38 -7.15 -2.58
N HIS A 9 -18.65 -7.87 -1.72
CA HIS A 9 -17.83 -7.23 -0.69
C HIS A 9 -16.67 -6.46 -1.33
N ILE A 10 -16.76 -5.13 -1.25
CA ILE A 10 -15.73 -4.21 -1.74
C ILE A 10 -14.96 -3.61 -0.58
N THR A 11 -13.64 -3.76 -0.63
CA THR A 11 -12.73 -3.04 0.25
C THR A 11 -12.23 -1.78 -0.43
N TYR A 12 -12.43 -0.62 0.21
CA TYR A 12 -11.92 0.66 -0.28
C TYR A 12 -10.63 1.03 0.44
N GLN A 13 -9.61 1.44 -0.33
CA GLN A 13 -8.33 1.88 0.22
C GLN A 13 -7.83 3.15 -0.47
N LEU A 14 -7.24 4.05 0.33
CA LEU A 14 -6.52 5.22 -0.16
C LEU A 14 -5.12 4.83 -0.59
N GLN A 15 -4.72 5.22 -1.80
CA GLN A 15 -3.39 4.93 -2.33
C GLN A 15 -2.78 6.13 -3.03
N PHE A 16 -1.49 6.33 -2.79
CA PHE A 16 -0.67 7.26 -3.55
C PHE A 16 -0.10 6.56 -4.78
N ARG A 17 0.01 7.30 -5.89
CA ARG A 17 0.51 6.78 -7.16
C ARG A 17 1.57 7.70 -7.73
N LYS A 18 2.67 7.11 -8.18
CA LYS A 18 3.72 7.82 -8.91
C LYS A 18 3.31 7.95 -10.37
N CYS A 19 3.36 9.16 -10.93
CA CYS A 19 2.98 9.41 -12.32
C CYS A 19 4.01 8.90 -13.35
N GLY A 20 5.19 8.47 -12.91
CA GLY A 20 6.27 7.98 -13.77
C GLY A 20 7.03 9.08 -14.53
N LYS A 21 6.64 10.35 -14.40
CA LYS A 21 7.34 11.46 -15.05
C LYS A 21 8.62 11.81 -14.28
N PRO A 22 9.80 11.84 -14.93
CA PRO A 22 11.04 12.16 -14.24
C PRO A 22 11.06 13.60 -13.72
N SER A 23 10.35 14.52 -14.38
CA SER A 23 10.23 15.93 -13.99
C SER A 23 9.20 16.20 -12.87
N CYS A 24 8.48 15.19 -12.39
CA CYS A 24 7.49 15.41 -11.35
C CYS A 24 8.14 15.57 -9.98
N SER A 25 8.15 16.81 -9.46
CA SER A 25 8.65 17.14 -8.13
C SER A 25 7.89 16.40 -7.02
N THR A 26 6.56 16.38 -7.07
CA THR A 26 5.69 15.70 -6.08
C THR A 26 5.99 14.21 -5.95
N CYS A 27 6.32 13.53 -7.05
CA CYS A 27 6.67 12.10 -7.03
C CYS A 27 8.13 11.83 -6.64
N ARG A 28 8.99 12.84 -6.69
CA ARG A 28 10.42 12.74 -6.35
C ARG A 28 10.67 12.98 -4.87
N THR A 29 9.99 13.97 -4.29
CA THR A 29 10.19 14.39 -2.89
C THR A 29 9.22 13.73 -1.91
N GLY A 30 8.08 13.22 -2.38
CA GLY A 30 7.01 12.70 -1.52
C GLY A 30 6.48 11.33 -1.92
N GLN A 31 5.34 10.96 -1.34
CA GLN A 31 4.67 9.67 -1.56
C GLN A 31 4.06 9.53 -2.98
N GLY A 32 4.05 10.60 -3.79
CA GLY A 32 3.44 10.64 -5.11
C GLY A 32 2.10 11.37 -5.11
N HIS A 33 1.35 11.25 -6.20
CA HIS A 33 0.05 11.88 -6.33
C HIS A 33 -1.01 11.06 -5.59
N GLY A 34 -1.83 11.75 -4.81
CA GLY A 34 -2.92 11.14 -4.07
C GLY A 34 -3.14 11.86 -2.75
N PRO A 35 -3.91 11.26 -1.84
CA PRO A 35 -4.37 9.87 -1.91
C PRO A 35 -5.61 9.70 -2.81
N TYR A 36 -5.62 8.64 -3.62
CA TYR A 36 -6.75 8.27 -4.47
C TYR A 36 -7.46 7.03 -3.93
N TRP A 37 -8.78 7.00 -4.09
CA TRP A 37 -9.61 5.84 -3.76
C TRP A 37 -9.48 4.75 -4.81
N TYR A 38 -9.18 3.56 -4.32
CA TYR A 38 -9.27 2.30 -5.06
C TYR A 38 -10.25 1.36 -4.37
N ALA A 39 -11.07 0.69 -5.18
CA ALA A 39 -11.89 -0.44 -4.77
C ALA A 39 -11.15 -1.75 -5.06
N TYR A 40 -11.28 -2.72 -4.16
CA TYR A 40 -10.79 -4.07 -4.30
C TYR A 40 -11.93 -5.05 -4.05
N TRP A 41 -12.11 -6.00 -4.98
CA TRP A 41 -13.14 -7.04 -4.86
C TRP A 41 -12.66 -8.34 -5.49
N ARG A 42 -13.24 -9.47 -5.07
CA ARG A 42 -12.92 -10.78 -5.63
C ARG A 42 -13.92 -11.11 -6.73
N GLN A 43 -13.42 -11.31 -7.94
CA GLN A 43 -14.20 -11.85 -9.05
C GLN A 43 -13.80 -13.31 -9.25
N GLY A 44 -14.55 -14.22 -8.62
CA GLY A 44 -14.21 -15.64 -8.59
C GLY A 44 -12.88 -15.87 -7.88
N SER A 45 -11.90 -16.44 -8.61
CA SER A 45 -10.55 -16.70 -8.11
C SER A 45 -9.61 -15.49 -8.21
N ARG A 46 -10.00 -14.40 -8.90
CA ARG A 46 -9.12 -13.27 -9.20
C ARG A 46 -9.46 -12.06 -8.34
N LEU A 47 -8.44 -11.44 -7.73
CA LEU A 47 -8.58 -10.13 -7.12
C LEU A 47 -8.62 -9.07 -8.22
N ARG A 48 -9.66 -8.24 -8.22
CA ARG A 48 -9.81 -7.09 -9.11
C ARG A 48 -9.65 -5.81 -8.32
N SER A 49 -9.19 -4.78 -9.03
CA SER A 49 -9.08 -3.42 -8.51
C SER A 49 -9.70 -2.43 -9.48
N GLY A 50 -10.27 -1.36 -8.93
CA GLY A 50 -10.95 -0.32 -9.67
C GLY A 50 -10.58 1.06 -9.14
N TYR A 51 -10.27 1.97 -10.05
CA TYR A 51 -9.98 3.36 -9.70
C TYR A 51 -11.28 4.14 -9.56
N ILE A 52 -11.43 4.86 -8.44
CA ILE A 52 -12.61 5.69 -8.16
C ILE A 52 -12.29 7.17 -8.32
N GLY A 53 -11.14 7.61 -7.81
CA GLY A 53 -10.73 9.01 -7.85
C GLY A 53 -10.51 9.64 -6.48
N LYS A 54 -10.75 10.94 -6.36
CA LYS A 54 -10.45 11.71 -5.12
C LYS A 54 -11.58 11.63 -4.09
N VAL A 55 -12.82 11.39 -4.52
CA VAL A 55 -14.01 11.37 -3.67
C VAL A 55 -14.42 9.93 -3.39
N ARG A 56 -14.72 9.61 -2.12
CA ARG A 56 -15.25 8.30 -1.74
C ARG A 56 -16.72 8.21 -2.18
N PRO A 57 -17.19 7.07 -2.73
CA PRO A 57 -18.60 6.91 -3.04
C PRO A 57 -19.42 6.94 -1.73
N ALA A 58 -20.52 7.69 -1.74
CA ALA A 58 -21.28 8.11 -0.55
C ALA A 58 -21.95 6.96 0.26
N GLY A 59 -21.82 5.69 -0.17
CA GLY A 59 -22.46 4.54 0.46
C GLY A 59 -21.58 3.70 1.41
N CYS A 60 -20.29 3.98 1.54
CA CYS A 60 -19.39 3.14 2.35
C CYS A 60 -19.12 3.77 3.73
N LYS A 61 -19.78 3.24 4.78
CA LYS A 61 -19.39 3.50 6.16
C LYS A 61 -18.00 2.88 6.38
N GLN A 62 -17.00 3.69 6.67
CA GLN A 62 -15.68 3.21 7.07
C GLN A 62 -15.85 2.36 8.32
N THR A 63 -15.72 1.03 8.22
CA THR A 63 -15.42 0.26 9.41
C THR A 63 -13.97 0.58 9.76
N ALA A 64 -13.79 1.29 10.87
CA ALA A 64 -12.52 1.72 11.41
C ALA A 64 -11.67 0.52 11.92
N ALA A 65 -11.46 -0.50 11.09
CA ALA A 65 -10.55 -1.62 11.36
C ALA A 65 -9.06 -1.21 11.22
N GLU A 66 -8.77 0.09 11.17
CA GLU A 66 -7.44 0.70 11.14
C GLU A 66 -6.92 1.07 12.54
N LYS A 67 -7.38 0.39 13.59
CA LYS A 67 -6.91 0.65 14.96
C LYS A 67 -6.70 -0.62 15.77
N LYS A 68 -5.76 -1.50 15.36
CA LYS A 68 -5.04 -2.46 16.25
C LYS A 68 -4.04 -3.36 15.47
N ARG A 69 -3.03 -2.77 14.83
CA ARG A 69 -1.78 -3.48 14.46
C ARG A 69 -0.56 -2.56 14.57
N LYS A 70 -0.45 -1.80 15.67
CA LYS A 70 0.81 -1.21 16.12
C LYS A 70 1.25 -1.94 17.38
N ALA A 71 1.87 -3.11 17.24
CA ALA A 71 2.59 -3.80 18.34
C ALA A 71 3.54 -4.91 17.82
N SER A 72 4.04 -4.84 16.59
CA SER A 72 4.94 -5.89 16.07
C SER A 72 5.89 -5.33 15.01
N THR A 73 6.89 -4.58 15.44
CA THR A 73 8.22 -4.48 14.78
C THR A 73 9.13 -3.73 15.76
N ALA A 74 9.56 -4.42 16.80
CA ALA A 74 10.78 -4.05 17.53
C ALA A 74 11.78 -5.17 17.25
N LYS A 75 12.67 -4.86 16.29
CA LYS A 75 14.08 -5.22 16.31
C LYS A 75 14.44 -6.71 16.16
N THR A 76 14.45 -7.17 14.91
CA THR A 76 15.36 -8.24 14.45
C THR A 76 16.69 -7.63 14.04
N LYS A 77 17.77 -8.38 14.30
CA LYS A 77 19.12 -8.37 13.70
C LYS A 77 20.22 -7.79 14.58
N GLU A 78 21.04 -8.66 15.16
CA GLU A 78 22.50 -8.51 15.23
C GLU A 78 23.17 -9.90 15.13
N HIS A 79 23.15 -10.50 13.93
CA HIS A 79 24.00 -11.63 13.59
C HIS A 79 24.85 -11.21 12.38
N THR A 80 26.11 -10.88 12.62
CA THR A 80 27.15 -11.05 11.60
C THR A 80 28.47 -11.35 12.29
N ALA A 81 28.82 -12.63 12.34
CA ALA A 81 30.19 -13.06 12.52
C ALA A 81 30.97 -12.73 11.25
N THR A 82 32.13 -12.10 11.38
CA THR A 82 33.16 -12.14 10.35
C THR A 82 34.50 -12.45 11.00
N THR A 83 35.01 -13.61 10.63
CA THR A 83 36.32 -14.16 10.91
C THR A 83 37.42 -13.24 10.40
N ALA A 84 38.45 -13.00 11.21
CA ALA A 84 39.74 -12.51 10.75
C ALA A 84 40.85 -13.17 11.57
N ILE A 85 41.50 -14.16 10.97
CA ILE A 85 42.80 -14.69 11.38
C ILE A 85 43.85 -13.93 10.58
N PRO A 86 44.80 -13.24 11.20
CA PRO A 86 46.08 -12.94 10.56
C PRO A 86 47.24 -13.74 11.18
N ALA A 87 48.20 -14.04 10.30
CA ALA A 87 49.33 -14.93 10.44
C ALA A 87 50.38 -14.50 11.47
N LEU A 88 51.08 -15.52 11.98
CA LEU A 88 52.27 -15.44 12.84
C LEU A 88 53.51 -14.95 12.04
N PRO A 89 54.52 -14.34 12.71
CA PRO A 89 55.85 -14.09 12.14
C PRO A 89 56.73 -15.35 12.08
#